data_AF-A0A3A0BRI2-F1
#
_entry.id   AF-A0A3A0BRI2-F1
#
_cell.length_a   1.000
_cell.length_b   1.000
_cell.length_c   1.000
_cell.angle_alpha   90.00
_cell.angle_beta   90.00
_cell.angle_gamma   90.00
#
_symmetry.space_group_name_H-M   'P 1'
#
loop_
_entity.id
_entity.type
_entity.pdbx_description
1 polymer ?
#
loop_
_entity_poly.entity_id
_entity_poly.type
_entity_poly.pdbx_seq_one_letter_code
_entity_poly.pdbx_strand_id
1 'polypeptide(L)'
;MSTPQSRVSRLYLPSLVFSGLSLALSLAGCQATTVGLPPSANLKPSLAAPECPKLGGIYELQGEPLPGTMDFYRDRSNRLTLNAMLGVSAPAELVQDAARVEVLQDDTLELVNRHGGAIAAHQLDLQPEDRVTCSRNHISIRRTRFEGGEVPEPLRNISDIAQELTVEKDGTLLVWMRIRSKSKSAFFTTPVPLEEYAARFRRLD
;
A
#
# COMPACT_ATOMS: atom_id res chain seq x y z
N MET A 1 57.73 -9.03 -56.83
CA MET A 1 58.30 -10.39 -56.80
C MET A 1 58.29 -10.89 -55.36
N SER A 2 57.71 -12.09 -55.17
CA SER A 2 57.90 -13.05 -54.06
C SER A 2 57.63 -12.64 -52.59
N THR A 3 56.45 -13.02 -52.11
CA THR A 3 56.17 -13.58 -50.76
C THR A 3 56.77 -15.01 -50.63
N PRO A 4 56.69 -15.79 -49.50
CA PRO A 4 56.07 -15.57 -48.17
C PRO A 4 56.84 -16.11 -46.91
N GLN A 5 56.22 -15.90 -45.73
CA GLN A 5 56.05 -16.80 -44.56
C GLN A 5 57.22 -17.17 -43.60
N SER A 6 57.06 -16.81 -42.32
CA SER A 6 57.66 -17.45 -41.14
C SER A 6 56.57 -17.53 -40.05
N ARG A 7 55.95 -18.69 -39.82
CA ARG A 7 56.27 -19.82 -38.90
C ARG A 7 55.87 -19.60 -37.43
N VAL A 8 54.88 -20.42 -37.06
CA VAL A 8 54.36 -20.73 -35.73
C VAL A 8 55.33 -21.70 -35.02
N SER A 9 55.53 -21.54 -33.72
CA SER A 9 56.10 -22.59 -32.85
C SER A 9 55.24 -22.75 -31.60
N ARG A 10 54.65 -23.95 -31.45
CA ARG A 10 53.94 -24.41 -30.26
C ARG A 10 54.55 -25.72 -29.77
N LEU A 11 54.60 -25.81 -28.45
CA LEU A 11 54.48 -27.00 -27.58
C LEU A 11 55.69 -27.91 -27.39
N TYR A 12 56.15 -27.93 -26.14
CA TYR A 12 57.12 -28.83 -25.55
C TYR A 12 56.42 -30.00 -24.82
N LEU A 13 56.99 -31.18 -25.07
CA LEU A 13 57.07 -32.48 -24.38
C LEU A 13 56.03 -33.00 -23.35
N PRO A 14 55.81 -34.34 -23.33
CA PRO A 14 54.89 -35.03 -22.43
C PRO A 14 55.58 -35.83 -21.29
N SER A 15 54.72 -36.34 -20.38
CA SER A 15 54.84 -37.61 -19.63
C SER A 15 55.63 -37.67 -18.32
N LEU A 16 54.88 -37.79 -17.21
CA LEU A 16 54.96 -38.82 -16.14
C LEU A 16 53.85 -38.43 -15.12
N VAL A 17 53.06 -39.35 -14.55
CA VAL A 17 53.35 -39.96 -13.24
C VAL A 17 52.30 -41.05 -12.94
N PHE A 18 52.78 -42.11 -12.29
CA PHE A 18 52.13 -43.28 -11.71
C PHE A 18 51.23 -42.98 -10.48
N SER A 19 50.23 -43.85 -10.27
CA SER A 19 49.71 -44.42 -9.01
C SER A 19 49.15 -43.58 -7.85
N GLY A 20 47.83 -43.76 -7.65
CA GLY A 20 47.05 -44.04 -6.42
C GLY A 20 47.52 -43.63 -5.02
N LEU A 21 46.64 -42.95 -4.26
CA LEU A 21 46.05 -43.42 -2.98
C LEU A 21 45.00 -42.42 -2.46
N SER A 22 43.87 -42.97 -2.00
CA SER A 22 42.94 -42.53 -0.95
C SER A 22 42.91 -41.07 -0.46
N LEU A 23 41.74 -40.42 -0.59
CA LEU A 23 41.12 -39.69 0.53
C LEU A 23 39.61 -39.54 0.32
N ALA A 24 38.83 -40.27 1.11
CA ALA A 24 37.40 -40.05 1.26
C ALA A 24 37.17 -38.76 2.05
N LEU A 25 36.68 -37.71 1.38
CA LEU A 25 36.14 -36.52 2.02
C LEU A 25 34.61 -36.55 1.89
N SER A 26 34.00 -36.85 3.02
CA SER A 26 32.61 -36.61 3.36
C SER A 26 32.24 -35.14 3.12
N LEU A 27 31.53 -34.87 2.03
CA LEU A 27 30.74 -33.65 1.86
C LEU A 27 29.29 -33.97 2.21
N ALA A 28 28.99 -33.78 3.49
CA ALA A 28 27.63 -33.52 3.94
C ALA A 28 27.21 -32.14 3.40
N GLY A 29 25.98 -32.07 2.89
CA GLY A 29 25.18 -30.84 2.88
C GLY A 29 25.47 -29.85 1.75
N CYS A 30 24.72 -29.99 0.66
CA CYS A 30 24.03 -28.87 0.01
C CYS A 30 22.82 -29.46 -0.71
N GLN A 31 21.80 -29.84 0.07
CA GLN A 31 20.45 -29.81 -0.49
C GLN A 31 20.23 -28.35 -0.86
N ALA A 32 20.14 -28.07 -2.16
CA ALA A 32 19.65 -26.81 -2.65
C ALA A 32 18.22 -26.69 -2.13
N THR A 33 18.06 -26.01 -0.99
CA THR A 33 16.78 -25.46 -0.58
C THR A 33 16.40 -24.52 -1.70
N THR A 34 15.45 -24.98 -2.52
CA THR A 34 14.63 -24.12 -3.34
C THR A 34 14.05 -23.06 -2.40
N VAL A 35 14.67 -21.89 -2.38
CA VAL A 35 14.05 -20.68 -1.85
C VAL A 35 12.91 -20.39 -2.82
N GLY A 36 11.78 -21.07 -2.62
CA GLY A 36 10.53 -20.71 -3.23
C GLY A 36 10.25 -19.28 -2.80
N LEU A 37 10.31 -18.35 -3.75
CA LEU A 37 9.75 -17.03 -3.54
C LEU A 37 8.32 -17.22 -3.02
N PRO A 38 7.91 -16.57 -1.92
CA PRO A 38 6.53 -16.65 -1.48
C PRO A 38 5.62 -16.12 -2.60
N PRO A 39 4.51 -16.80 -2.93
CA PRO A 39 3.52 -16.31 -3.88
C PRO A 39 2.79 -15.12 -3.25
N SER A 40 3.40 -13.94 -3.27
CA SER A 40 2.82 -12.71 -2.72
C SER A 40 3.12 -11.47 -3.56
N ALA A 41 4.02 -11.57 -4.55
CA ALA A 41 4.46 -10.40 -5.31
C ALA A 41 3.41 -9.81 -6.27
N ASN A 42 2.25 -10.47 -6.47
CA ASN A 42 1.21 -10.04 -7.41
C ASN A 42 -0.24 -10.23 -6.87
N LEU A 43 -0.43 -10.57 -5.59
CA LEU A 43 -1.78 -10.68 -5.03
C LEU A 43 -2.20 -9.31 -4.49
N LYS A 44 -3.37 -8.83 -4.92
CA LYS A 44 -4.02 -7.65 -4.35
C LYS A 44 -4.16 -7.87 -2.84
N PRO A 45 -3.73 -6.93 -1.98
CA PRO A 45 -3.89 -7.09 -0.54
C PRO A 45 -5.38 -7.22 -0.19
N SER A 46 -5.70 -8.11 0.75
CA SER A 46 -7.08 -8.37 1.20
C SER A 46 -7.26 -7.99 2.66
N LEU A 47 -8.45 -7.46 2.97
CA LEU A 47 -8.93 -7.14 4.31
C LEU A 47 -9.79 -8.25 4.92
N ALA A 48 -9.96 -9.39 4.23
CA ALA A 48 -10.71 -10.55 4.69
C ALA A 48 -9.89 -11.51 5.58
N ALA A 49 -8.61 -11.21 5.80
CA ALA A 49 -7.74 -12.08 6.57
C ALA A 49 -8.25 -12.23 8.02
N PRO A 50 -8.14 -13.43 8.64
CA PRO A 50 -8.71 -13.69 9.97
C PRO A 50 -8.11 -12.83 11.09
N GLU A 51 -6.90 -12.32 10.90
CA GLU A 51 -6.24 -11.36 11.80
C GLU A 51 -6.77 -9.93 11.69
N CYS A 52 -7.51 -9.60 10.63
CA CYS A 52 -8.09 -8.29 10.44
C CYS A 52 -9.31 -8.11 11.35
N PRO A 53 -9.41 -6.97 12.06
CA PRO A 53 -10.59 -6.64 12.83
C PRO A 53 -11.78 -6.41 11.88
N LYS A 54 -12.97 -6.73 12.37
CA LYS A 54 -14.22 -6.48 11.66
C LYS A 54 -14.59 -5.00 11.78
N LEU A 55 -14.56 -4.30 10.66
CA LEU A 55 -14.97 -2.92 10.48
C LEU A 55 -16.43 -2.80 10.04
N GLY A 56 -17.08 -3.91 9.66
CA GLY A 56 -18.46 -3.90 9.20
C GLY A 56 -19.44 -3.33 10.23
N GLY A 57 -20.31 -2.41 9.80
CA GLY A 57 -21.27 -1.72 10.65
C GLY A 57 -21.75 -0.39 10.08
N ILE A 58 -22.56 0.33 10.84
CA ILE A 58 -23.04 1.66 10.47
C ILE A 58 -22.32 2.68 11.32
N TYR A 59 -21.71 3.69 10.69
CA TYR A 59 -20.97 4.75 11.37
C TYR A 59 -21.57 6.12 11.07
N GLU A 60 -21.34 7.08 11.97
CA GLU A 60 -21.49 8.49 11.63
C GLU A 60 -20.57 8.82 10.45
N LEU A 61 -21.10 9.48 9.42
CA LEU A 61 -20.27 9.87 8.28
C LEU A 61 -19.25 10.94 8.68
N GLN A 62 -19.65 11.86 9.55
CA GLN A 62 -18.87 13.00 10.01
C GLN A 62 -18.13 12.65 11.31
N GLY A 63 -16.80 12.62 11.26
CA GLY A 63 -15.96 12.28 12.41
C GLY A 63 -15.79 13.43 13.40
N GLU A 64 -15.49 13.10 14.64
CA GLU A 64 -14.95 14.03 15.63
C GLU A 64 -13.42 14.15 15.43
N PRO A 65 -12.89 15.34 15.09
CA PRO A 65 -11.46 15.51 14.87
C PRO A 65 -10.68 15.35 16.18
N LEU A 66 -9.58 14.61 16.14
CA LEU A 66 -8.69 14.40 17.29
C LEU A 66 -7.63 15.51 17.39
N PRO A 67 -7.03 15.73 18.59
CA PRO A 67 -5.95 16.70 18.78
C PRO A 67 -4.80 16.50 17.79
N GLY A 68 -4.26 17.59 17.27
CA GLY A 68 -3.19 17.57 16.25
C GLY A 68 -3.70 17.64 14.80
N THR A 69 -5.00 17.45 14.57
CA THR A 69 -5.62 17.69 13.26
C THR A 69 -5.66 19.19 12.95
N MET A 70 -5.37 19.57 11.70
CA MET A 70 -5.38 20.94 11.20
C MET A 70 -6.67 21.69 11.60
N ASP A 71 -6.52 22.94 12.08
CA ASP A 71 -7.62 23.70 12.70
C ASP A 71 -8.84 23.91 11.79
N PHE A 72 -8.65 23.94 10.47
CA PHE A 72 -9.73 24.04 9.49
C PHE A 72 -10.82 22.96 9.66
N TYR A 73 -10.41 21.74 10.01
CA TYR A 73 -11.31 20.60 10.18
C TYR A 73 -11.92 20.48 11.58
N ARG A 74 -11.54 21.38 12.49
CA ARG A 74 -12.10 21.44 13.86
C ARG A 74 -13.41 22.22 13.92
N ASP A 75 -13.69 23.07 12.94
CA ASP A 75 -14.97 23.77 12.87
C ASP A 75 -16.09 22.82 12.41
N ARG A 76 -17.31 23.03 12.94
CA ARG A 76 -18.48 22.16 12.70
C ARG A 76 -18.90 22.10 11.24
N SER A 77 -18.49 23.07 10.43
CA SER A 77 -18.85 23.21 9.02
C SER A 77 -18.04 22.30 8.08
N ASN A 78 -16.83 21.89 8.46
CA ASN A 78 -15.90 21.14 7.60
C ASN A 78 -15.35 19.90 8.32
N ARG A 79 -16.23 19.04 8.85
CA ARG A 79 -15.81 17.83 9.57
C ARG A 79 -15.18 16.81 8.59
N LEU A 80 -14.23 16.03 9.10
CA LEU A 80 -13.60 14.95 8.33
C LEU A 80 -14.60 13.82 8.13
N THR A 81 -14.88 13.48 6.87
CA THR A 81 -15.78 12.38 6.54
C THR A 81 -15.05 11.04 6.52
N LEU A 82 -15.75 9.95 6.85
CA LEU A 82 -15.14 8.61 6.83
C LEU A 82 -14.68 8.24 5.40
N ASN A 83 -15.47 8.60 4.38
CA ASN A 83 -15.12 8.40 2.97
C ASN A 83 -13.77 9.08 2.64
N ALA A 84 -13.62 10.37 3.00
CA ALA A 84 -12.40 11.12 2.74
C ALA A 84 -11.21 10.56 3.53
N MET A 85 -11.41 10.23 4.81
CA MET A 85 -10.37 9.64 5.66
C MET A 85 -9.93 8.24 5.20
N LEU A 86 -10.81 7.49 4.53
CA LEU A 86 -10.48 6.23 3.86
C LEU A 86 -9.95 6.44 2.43
N GLY A 87 -9.91 7.67 1.92
CA GLY A 87 -9.44 8.01 0.59
C GLY A 87 -10.32 7.42 -0.50
N VAL A 88 -11.63 7.45 -0.28
CA VAL A 88 -12.67 6.98 -1.18
C VAL A 88 -13.33 8.19 -1.83
N SER A 89 -13.30 8.25 -3.16
CA SER A 89 -13.89 9.36 -3.93
C SER A 89 -15.41 9.17 -4.02
N ALA A 90 -16.14 9.82 -3.11
CA ALA A 90 -17.59 9.89 -3.14
C ALA A 90 -18.05 11.28 -3.62
N PRO A 91 -19.06 11.39 -4.51
CA PRO A 91 -19.59 12.67 -4.97
C PRO A 91 -19.98 13.57 -3.81
N ALA A 92 -19.56 14.84 -3.85
CA ALA A 92 -19.75 15.79 -2.75
C ALA A 92 -21.23 15.92 -2.34
N GLU A 93 -22.15 15.92 -3.29
CA GLU A 93 -23.61 16.01 -3.07
C GLU A 93 -24.15 14.86 -2.20
N LEU A 94 -23.61 13.66 -2.35
CA LEU A 94 -24.04 12.48 -1.59
C LEU A 94 -23.39 12.41 -0.21
N VAL A 95 -22.28 13.12 -0.01
CA VAL A 95 -21.51 13.17 1.25
C VAL A 95 -21.95 14.34 2.13
N GLN A 96 -22.28 15.49 1.54
CA GLN A 96 -22.66 16.69 2.30
C GLN A 96 -23.96 16.50 3.08
N ASP A 97 -24.94 15.80 2.50
CA ASP A 97 -26.26 15.64 3.12
C ASP A 97 -26.45 14.26 3.80
N ALA A 98 -25.44 13.39 3.78
CA ALA A 98 -25.48 12.10 4.45
C ALA A 98 -25.02 12.21 5.91
N ALA A 99 -25.81 11.65 6.84
CA ALA A 99 -25.44 11.60 8.25
C ALA A 99 -24.67 10.33 8.64
N ARG A 100 -24.81 9.26 7.84
CA ARG A 100 -24.33 7.91 8.14
C ARG A 100 -23.74 7.25 6.91
N VAL A 101 -22.83 6.33 7.15
CA VAL A 101 -22.24 5.46 6.14
C VAL A 101 -22.26 4.02 6.64
N GLU A 102 -22.69 3.12 5.77
CA GLU A 102 -22.64 1.68 6.01
C GLU A 102 -21.32 1.16 5.45
N VAL A 103 -20.52 0.51 6.30
CA VAL A 103 -19.25 -0.08 5.92
C VAL A 103 -19.46 -1.58 5.77
N LEU A 104 -19.19 -2.10 4.59
CA LEU A 104 -19.18 -3.52 4.27
C LEU A 104 -17.73 -3.95 4.12
N GLN A 105 -17.36 -5.02 4.81
CA GLN A 105 -16.01 -5.58 4.74
C GLN A 105 -16.07 -7.00 4.21
N ASP A 106 -15.46 -7.18 3.04
CA ASP A 106 -15.18 -8.46 2.42
C ASP A 106 -13.66 -8.58 2.24
N ASP A 107 -13.18 -8.85 1.02
CA ASP A 107 -11.77 -8.70 0.64
C ASP A 107 -11.30 -7.24 0.64
N THR A 108 -12.23 -6.28 0.62
CA THR A 108 -11.99 -4.84 0.58
C THR A 108 -12.93 -4.12 1.57
N LEU A 109 -12.94 -2.79 1.54
CA LEU A 109 -13.99 -1.99 2.19
C LEU A 109 -14.88 -1.37 1.13
N GLU A 110 -16.17 -1.57 1.26
CA GLU A 110 -17.19 -0.85 0.50
C GLU A 110 -17.95 0.07 1.45
N LEU A 111 -18.04 1.34 1.07
CA LEU A 111 -18.70 2.39 1.83
C LEU A 111 -19.97 2.77 1.09
N VAL A 112 -21.11 2.57 1.74
CA VAL A 112 -22.44 2.84 1.19
C VAL A 112 -23.03 4.06 1.90
N ASN A 113 -23.16 5.15 1.14
CA ASN A 113 -23.86 6.36 1.57
C ASN A 113 -25.30 6.32 1.05
N ARG A 114 -26.25 6.68 1.91
CA ARG A 114 -27.67 6.75 1.55
C ARG A 114 -28.19 8.14 1.87
N HIS A 115 -28.67 8.85 0.86
CA HIS A 115 -29.28 10.17 1.01
C HIS A 115 -30.46 10.35 0.04
N GLY A 116 -31.61 10.84 0.53
CA GLY A 116 -32.74 11.21 -0.33
C GLY A 116 -33.30 10.10 -1.23
N GLY A 117 -33.09 8.82 -0.89
CA GLY A 117 -33.44 7.67 -1.74
C GLY A 117 -32.37 7.26 -2.76
N ALA A 118 -31.30 8.05 -2.92
CA ALA A 118 -30.12 7.69 -3.68
C ALA A 118 -29.16 6.82 -2.84
N ILE A 119 -28.50 5.87 -3.50
CA ILE A 119 -27.50 4.99 -2.91
C ILE A 119 -26.21 5.16 -3.69
N ALA A 120 -25.14 5.51 -2.98
CA ALA A 120 -23.79 5.59 -3.51
C ALA A 120 -22.92 4.56 -2.80
N ALA A 121 -22.43 3.58 -3.53
CA ALA A 121 -21.51 2.58 -3.02
C ALA A 121 -20.12 2.82 -3.63
N HIS A 122 -19.12 2.88 -2.77
CA HIS A 122 -17.75 3.17 -3.17
C HIS A 122 -16.78 2.21 -2.50
N GLN A 123 -16.02 1.50 -3.32
CA GLN A 123 -15.02 0.56 -2.86
C GLN A 123 -13.69 1.26 -2.61
N LEU A 124 -13.00 0.86 -1.56
CA LEU A 124 -11.61 1.20 -1.33
C LEU A 124 -10.75 0.49 -2.39
N ASP A 125 -10.25 1.26 -3.34
CA ASP A 125 -9.39 0.74 -4.39
C ASP A 125 -7.97 0.46 -3.85
N LEU A 126 -7.74 -0.80 -3.48
CA LEU A 126 -6.42 -1.34 -3.16
C LEU A 126 -5.73 -1.85 -4.44
N GLN A 127 -4.52 -1.38 -4.70
CA GLN A 127 -3.67 -1.83 -5.80
C GLN A 127 -2.72 -2.94 -5.31
N PRO A 128 -2.18 -3.80 -6.20
CA PRO A 128 -1.23 -4.85 -5.81
C PRO A 128 0.04 -4.32 -5.09
N GLU A 129 0.41 -3.08 -5.35
CA GLU A 129 1.56 -2.40 -4.75
C GLU A 129 1.26 -1.87 -3.33
N ASP A 130 -0.02 -1.74 -2.99
CA ASP A 130 -0.44 -1.29 -1.67
C ASP A 130 -0.09 -2.34 -0.61
N ARG A 131 0.02 -1.90 0.64
CA ARG A 131 0.36 -2.76 1.77
C ARG A 131 -0.72 -2.62 2.83
N VAL A 132 -1.27 -3.76 3.22
CA VAL A 132 -2.24 -3.89 4.30
C VAL A 132 -1.65 -4.81 5.34
N THR A 133 -1.58 -4.34 6.58
CA THR A 133 -1.15 -5.13 7.73
C THR A 133 -2.22 -5.08 8.79
N CYS A 134 -2.64 -6.25 9.23
CA CYS A 134 -3.70 -6.41 10.21
C CYS A 134 -3.16 -6.92 11.54
N SER A 135 -3.80 -6.48 12.62
CA SER A 135 -3.59 -6.94 13.99
C SER A 135 -4.92 -6.87 14.74
N ARG A 136 -4.98 -7.44 15.94
CA ARG A 136 -6.21 -7.75 16.70
C ARG A 136 -7.32 -6.67 16.67
N ASN A 137 -6.97 -5.39 16.69
CA ASN A 137 -7.92 -4.28 16.62
C ASN A 137 -7.43 -3.12 15.75
N HIS A 138 -6.40 -3.36 14.93
CA HIS A 138 -5.75 -2.30 14.17
C HIS A 138 -5.37 -2.76 12.77
N ILE A 139 -5.67 -1.92 11.78
CA ILE A 139 -5.30 -2.10 10.38
C ILE A 139 -4.42 -0.92 9.98
N SER A 140 -3.27 -1.20 9.38
CA SER A 140 -2.44 -0.20 8.73
C SER A 140 -2.48 -0.41 7.22
N ILE A 141 -2.85 0.63 6.49
CA ILE A 141 -2.95 0.66 5.03
C ILE A 141 -1.98 1.70 4.52
N ARG A 142 -1.01 1.29 3.70
CA ARG A 142 -0.06 2.19 3.06
C ARG A 142 -0.20 2.13 1.55
N ARG A 143 -0.38 3.30 0.95
CA ARG A 143 -0.72 3.48 -0.46
C ARG A 143 0.18 4.51 -1.09
N THR A 144 0.64 4.25 -2.31
CA THR A 144 1.29 5.27 -3.13
C THR A 144 0.35 5.62 -4.27
N ARG A 145 0.08 6.91 -4.46
CA ARG A 145 -0.77 7.41 -5.53
C ARG A 145 0.00 8.39 -6.40
N PHE A 146 -0.31 8.37 -7.67
CA PHE A 146 0.33 9.18 -8.71
C PHE A 146 -0.74 10.08 -9.33
N GLU A 147 -0.54 11.40 -9.25
CA GLU A 147 -1.44 12.38 -9.87
C GLU A 147 -0.80 12.98 -11.13
N GLY A 148 -1.60 13.15 -12.18
CA GLY A 148 -1.18 13.76 -13.45
C GLY A 148 -0.46 12.80 -14.39
N GLY A 149 -0.93 11.56 -14.52
CA GLY A 149 -0.35 10.53 -15.40
C GLY A 149 -1.15 10.23 -16.67
N GLU A 150 -2.23 10.96 -16.95
CA GLU A 150 -2.93 10.84 -18.22
C GLU A 150 -2.15 11.59 -19.30
N VAL A 151 -1.66 10.85 -20.30
CA VAL A 151 -1.05 11.45 -21.51
C VAL A 151 -2.07 12.44 -22.08
N PRO A 152 -1.72 13.74 -22.20
CA PRO A 152 -0.36 14.26 -22.38
C PRO A 152 0.33 14.86 -21.13
N GLU A 153 -0.22 14.74 -19.93
CA GLU A 153 0.36 15.33 -18.73
C GLU A 153 1.44 14.43 -18.09
N PRO A 154 2.64 14.97 -17.79
CA PRO A 154 3.66 14.24 -17.04
C PRO A 154 3.30 14.17 -15.56
N LEU A 155 3.64 13.04 -14.91
CA LEU A 155 3.43 12.80 -13.47
C LEU A 155 3.80 14.02 -12.61
N ARG A 156 2.79 14.70 -12.05
CA ARG A 156 2.96 15.97 -11.33
C ARG A 156 3.18 15.77 -9.84
N ASN A 157 2.42 14.87 -9.21
CA ASN A 157 2.54 14.61 -7.77
C ASN A 157 2.61 13.12 -7.47
N ILE A 158 3.45 12.77 -6.50
CA ILE A 158 3.51 11.43 -5.89
C ILE A 158 3.14 11.60 -4.42
N SER A 159 2.08 10.92 -4.00
CA SER A 159 1.55 10.98 -2.64
C SER A 159 1.70 9.62 -1.96
N ASP A 160 2.45 9.57 -0.86
CA ASP A 160 2.50 8.42 0.05
C ASP A 160 1.47 8.65 1.15
N ILE A 161 0.43 7.81 1.17
CA ILE A 161 -0.71 7.89 2.07
C ILE A 161 -0.59 6.72 3.04
N ALA A 162 -0.43 7.03 4.33
CA ALA A 162 -0.47 6.05 5.41
C ALA A 162 -1.74 6.25 6.22
N GLN A 163 -2.51 5.17 6.40
CA GLN A 163 -3.74 5.17 7.18
C GLN A 163 -3.67 4.10 8.26
N GLU A 164 -4.14 4.46 9.43
CA GLU A 164 -4.21 3.59 10.59
C GLU A 164 -5.65 3.59 11.10
N LEU A 165 -6.27 2.42 11.09
CA LEU A 165 -7.64 2.20 11.53
C LEU A 165 -7.60 1.41 12.82
N THR A 166 -8.16 1.95 13.90
CA THR A 166 -8.22 1.27 15.20
C THR A 166 -9.67 1.15 15.65
N VAL A 167 -10.09 -0.07 15.98
CA VAL A 167 -11.43 -0.35 16.51
C VAL A 167 -11.38 -0.30 18.04
N GLU A 168 -12.16 0.61 18.62
CA GLU A 168 -12.37 0.72 20.07
C GLU A 168 -13.37 -0.36 20.56
N LYS A 169 -13.46 -0.54 21.89
CA LYS A 169 -14.27 -1.62 22.49
C LYS A 169 -15.77 -1.50 22.23
N ASP A 170 -16.24 -0.28 22.05
CA ASP A 170 -17.62 0.09 21.72
C ASP A 170 -17.90 0.01 20.20
N GLY A 171 -16.91 -0.41 19.41
CA GLY A 171 -16.99 -0.47 17.95
C GLY A 171 -16.73 0.86 17.26
N THR A 172 -16.42 1.93 18.01
CA THR A 172 -16.00 3.20 17.44
C THR A 172 -14.72 3.03 16.62
N LEU A 173 -14.65 3.70 15.47
CA LEU A 173 -13.52 3.62 14.55
C LEU A 173 -12.67 4.88 14.66
N LEU A 174 -11.42 4.73 15.09
CA LEU A 174 -10.41 5.77 15.00
C LEU A 174 -9.68 5.63 13.67
N VAL A 175 -9.64 6.71 12.89
CA VAL A 175 -8.87 6.76 11.65
C VAL A 175 -7.83 7.84 11.77
N TRP A 176 -6.57 7.46 11.63
CA TRP A 176 -5.46 8.38 11.47
C TRP A 176 -4.95 8.29 10.03
N MET A 177 -4.65 9.42 9.42
CA MET A 177 -4.20 9.52 8.05
C MET A 177 -3.06 10.51 7.95
N ARG A 178 -2.00 10.12 7.25
CA ARG A 178 -0.87 10.97 6.94
C ARG A 178 -0.58 10.93 5.47
N ILE A 179 -0.50 12.11 4.86
CA ILE A 179 -0.24 12.29 3.44
C ILE A 179 1.09 13.01 3.28
N ARG A 180 2.03 12.36 2.60
CA ARG A 180 3.31 12.95 2.22
C ARG A 180 3.36 13.09 0.71
N SER A 181 3.17 14.32 0.25
CA SER A 181 3.20 14.66 -1.17
C SER A 181 4.58 15.16 -1.59
N LYS A 182 5.03 14.71 -2.77
CA LYS A 182 6.20 15.26 -3.46
C LYS A 182 5.72 15.81 -4.79
N SER A 183 5.93 17.11 -5.00
CA SER A 183 5.69 17.71 -6.31
C SER A 183 6.94 17.56 -7.16
N LYS A 184 6.79 16.96 -8.33
CA LYS A 184 7.87 16.79 -9.29
C LYS A 184 7.70 17.84 -10.37
N SER A 185 8.42 18.97 -10.25
CA SER A 185 8.58 19.89 -11.38
C SER A 185 9.69 19.39 -12.30
N ALA A 186 9.73 19.86 -13.55
CA ALA A 186 10.74 19.48 -14.53
C ALA A 186 12.19 19.86 -14.12
N PHE A 187 12.36 20.72 -13.11
CA PHE A 187 13.65 21.27 -12.72
C PHE A 187 14.03 21.00 -11.25
N PHE A 188 13.06 20.89 -10.34
CA PHE A 188 13.30 20.67 -8.90
C PHE A 188 12.18 19.87 -8.23
N THR A 189 12.51 19.11 -7.19
CA THR A 189 11.51 18.48 -6.31
C THR A 189 11.27 19.38 -5.10
N THR A 190 10.08 19.94 -4.97
CA THR A 190 9.70 20.69 -3.76
C THR A 190 8.95 19.76 -2.81
N PRO A 191 9.42 19.60 -1.57
CA PRO A 191 8.65 18.88 -0.56
C PRO A 191 7.41 19.71 -0.22
N VAL A 192 6.23 19.09 -0.34
CA VAL A 192 4.98 19.65 0.20
C VAL A 192 4.98 19.38 1.71
N PRO A 193 4.48 20.31 2.55
CA PRO A 193 4.31 20.05 3.98
C PRO A 193 3.55 18.75 4.24
N LEU A 194 3.90 18.09 5.34
CA LEU A 194 3.21 16.88 5.76
C LEU A 194 1.79 17.23 6.21
N GLU A 195 0.81 16.47 5.74
CA GLU A 195 -0.57 16.59 6.19
C GLU A 195 -0.93 15.42 7.09
N GLU A 196 -1.46 15.71 8.27
CA GLU A 196 -1.89 14.73 9.26
C GLU A 196 -3.32 15.02 9.70
N TYR A 197 -4.15 13.98 9.66
CA TYR A 197 -5.56 14.02 9.98
C TYR A 197 -5.89 12.88 10.91
N ALA A 198 -6.74 13.15 11.90
CA ALA A 198 -7.16 12.12 12.84
C ALA A 198 -8.61 12.37 13.24
N ALA A 199 -9.45 11.35 13.16
CA ALA A 199 -10.86 11.47 13.50
C ALA A 199 -11.40 10.20 14.14
N ARG A 200 -12.37 10.39 15.04
CA ARG A 200 -13.17 9.34 15.66
C ARG A 200 -14.54 9.28 15.00
N PHE A 201 -14.96 8.08 14.60
CA PHE A 201 -16.25 7.81 13.96
C PHE A 201 -17.07 6.88 14.83
N ARG A 202 -18.18 7.40 15.36
CA ARG A 202 -19.04 6.65 16.27
C ARG A 202 -19.85 5.59 15.53
N ARG A 203 -19.95 4.40 16.12
CA ARG A 203 -20.80 3.32 15.64
C ARG A 203 -22.28 3.57 15.99
N LEU A 204 -23.20 3.16 15.12
CA LEU A 204 -24.64 3.48 15.17
C LEU A 204 -25.57 2.26 15.28
N ASP A 205 -25.08 1.07 14.97
CA ASP A 205 -25.81 -0.20 15.02
C ASP A 205 -25.67 -0.94 16.36
#